data_AF-A0AAW9ECM7-F1
#
_entry.id   AF-A0AAW9ECM7-F1
#
_cell.length_a   1.000
_cell.length_b   1.000
_cell.length_c   1.000
_cell.angle_alpha   90.00
_cell.angle_beta   90.00
_cell.angle_gamma   90.00
#
_symmetry.space_group_name_H-M   'P 1'
#
loop_
_entity.id
_entity.type
_entity.pdbx_description
1 polymer ?
#
loop_
_entity_poly.entity_id
_entity_poly.type
_entity_poly.pdbx_seq_one_letter_code
_entity_poly.pdbx_strand_id
1 'polypeptide(L)' 'MSLLLLKSRPLVVIPELAVRLGLNEAMLLQQIQYWLTETTSGVEYDGSRWIYNTVEEWKNQFPFFSEST' A
#
# COMPACT_ATOMS: atom_id res chain seq x y z
N MET A 1 10.82 17.20 24.76
CA MET A 1 9.59 16.56 24.23
C MET A 1 9.87 16.16 22.79
N SER A 2 10.10 14.87 22.57
CA SER A 2 10.35 14.29 21.26
C SER A 2 9.09 14.35 20.39
N LEU A 3 9.23 14.62 19.09
CA LEU A 3 8.17 14.39 18.11
C LEU A 3 7.85 12.88 18.10
N LEU A 4 6.80 12.48 18.84
CA LEU A 4 6.29 11.10 18.89
C LEU A 4 5.43 10.74 17.67
N LEU A 5 5.25 11.66 16.72
CA LEU A 5 4.26 11.57 15.65
C LEU A 5 4.94 11.68 14.29
N LEU A 6 4.65 10.69 13.44
CA LEU A 6 4.91 10.79 12.02
C LEU A 6 3.87 11.75 11.42
N LYS A 7 4.32 12.78 10.70
CA LYS A 7 3.42 13.74 10.03
C LYS A 7 2.62 13.11 8.89
N SER A 8 3.11 11.99 8.36
CA SER A 8 2.49 11.17 7.33
C SER A 8 2.69 9.70 7.68
N ARG A 9 1.74 8.84 7.30
CA ARG A 9 1.86 7.40 7.55
C ARG A 9 2.98 6.83 6.65
N PRO A 10 3.96 6.09 7.19
CA PRO A 10 5.04 5.55 6.40
C PRO A 10 4.54 4.36 5.59
N LEU A 11 5.13 4.15 4.42
CA LEU A 11 5.03 2.88 3.71
C LEU A 11 5.88 1.85 4.46
N VAL A 12 5.26 0.73 4.82
CA VAL A 12 5.93 -0.37 5.52
C VAL A 12 6.33 -1.42 4.49
N VAL A 13 7.55 -1.94 4.60
CA VAL A 13 8.05 -3.03 3.76
C VAL A 13 8.60 -4.11 4.66
N ILE A 14 8.14 -5.35 4.47
CA ILE A 14 8.67 -6.52 5.15
C ILE A 14 9.85 -7.05 4.31
N PRO A 15 11.10 -7.03 4.81
CA PRO A 15 12.27 -7.44 4.02
C PRO A 15 12.17 -8.89 3.52
N GLU A 16 11.65 -9.79 4.34
CA GLU A 16 11.45 -11.20 3.98
C GLU A 16 10.48 -11.37 2.82
N LEU A 17 9.45 -10.51 2.74
CA LEU A 17 8.51 -10.49 1.64
C LEU A 17 9.15 -9.92 0.37
N ALA A 18 9.94 -8.85 0.51
CA ALA A 18 10.67 -8.23 -0.59
C ALA A 18 11.71 -9.18 -1.20
N VAL A 19 12.38 -9.99 -0.39
CA VAL A 19 13.30 -11.04 -0.87
C VAL A 19 12.57 -12.11 -1.69
N ARG A 20 11.31 -12.41 -1.35
CA ARG A 20 10.53 -13.45 -2.04
C ARG A 20 9.83 -12.96 -3.31
N LEU A 21 9.36 -11.70 -3.31
CA LEU A 21 8.47 -11.19 -4.37
C LEU A 21 9.08 -10.05 -5.21
N GLY A 22 10.13 -9.39 -4.71
CA GLY A 22 10.57 -8.09 -5.22
C GLY A 22 10.08 -6.95 -4.33
N LEU A 23 10.80 -5.82 -4.36
CA LEU A 23 10.54 -4.67 -3.50
C LEU A 23 9.17 -4.04 -3.82
N ASN A 24 8.88 -3.81 -5.09
CA ASN A 24 7.66 -3.13 -5.52
C ASN A 24 6.42 -3.98 -5.23
N GLU A 25 6.52 -5.28 -5.48
CA GLU A 25 5.47 -6.27 -5.24
C GLU A 25 5.18 -6.41 -3.75
N ALA A 26 6.21 -6.47 -2.92
CA ALA A 26 6.06 -6.52 -1.47
C ALA A 26 5.43 -5.24 -0.91
N MET A 27 5.80 -4.07 -1.43
CA MET A 27 5.20 -2.78 -1.06
C MET A 27 3.72 -2.73 -1.42
N LEU A 28 3.37 -3.12 -2.64
CA LEU A 28 1.99 -3.13 -3.11
C LEU A 28 1.12 -4.06 -2.27
N LEU A 29 1.59 -5.29 -2.03
CA LEU A 29 0.86 -6.29 -1.25
C LEU A 29 0.68 -5.84 0.20
N GLN A 30 1.72 -5.26 0.81
CA GLN A 30 1.64 -4.75 2.18
C GLN A 30 0.65 -3.58 2.30
N GLN A 31 0.56 -2.72 1.27
CA GLN A 31 -0.40 -1.62 1.22
C GLN A 31 -1.84 -2.12 1.07
N ILE A 32 -2.07 -3.13 0.22
CA ILE A 32 -3.38 -3.79 0.09
C ILE A 32 -3.81 -4.42 1.40
N GLN A 33 -2.92 -5.16 2.06
CA GLN A 33 -3.19 -5.76 3.38
C GLN A 33 -3.63 -4.69 4.38
N TYR A 34 -2.91 -3.57 4.45
CA TYR A 34 -3.24 -2.46 5.34
C TYR A 34 -4.66 -1.92 5.11
N TRP A 35 -5.05 -1.70 3.85
CA TRP A 35 -6.39 -1.21 3.54
C TRP A 35 -7.49 -2.21 3.90
N LEU A 36 -7.21 -3.50 3.77
CA LEU A 36 -8.17 -4.54 4.11
C LEU A 36 -8.35 -4.71 5.63
N THR A 37 -7.31 -4.45 6.44
CA THR A 37 -7.35 -4.71 7.89
C THR A 37 -7.58 -3.47 8.75
N GLU A 38 -7.04 -2.32 8.37
CA GLU A 38 -6.98 -1.13 9.24
C GLU A 38 -7.83 0.04 8.73
N THR A 39 -8.47 -0.08 7.57
CA THR A 39 -9.32 0.98 7.00
C THR A 39 -10.66 0.43 6.49
N THR A 40 -11.55 1.35 6.10
CA THR A 40 -12.80 1.05 5.40
C THR A 40 -12.64 1.20 3.89
N SER A 41 -11.41 1.09 3.37
CA SER A 41 -11.11 1.26 1.95
C SER A 41 -11.60 0.05 1.13
N GLY A 42 -11.96 0.30 -0.12
CA GLY A 42 -12.49 -0.73 -1.03
C GLY A 42 -14.01 -0.81 -1.05
N VAL A 43 -14.52 -1.77 -1.82
CA VAL A 43 -15.96 -2.07 -1.95
C VAL A 43 -16.22 -3.52 -1.59
N GLU A 44 -17.32 -3.75 -0.88
CA GLU A 44 -17.80 -5.09 -0.61
C GLU A 44 -18.64 -5.60 -1.79
N TYR A 45 -18.22 -6.72 -2.35
CA TYR A 45 -18.88 -7.39 -3.46
C TYR A 45 -18.75 -8.90 -3.29
N ASP A 46 -19.88 -9.60 -3.35
CA ASP A 46 -19.97 -11.05 -3.17
C ASP A 46 -19.33 -11.57 -1.87
N GLY A 47 -19.63 -10.91 -0.75
CA GLY A 47 -19.09 -11.26 0.57
C GLY A 47 -17.58 -11.01 0.73
N SER A 48 -16.92 -10.42 -0.26
CA SER A 48 -15.49 -10.12 -0.25
C SER A 48 -15.24 -8.62 -0.39
N ARG A 49 -14.18 -8.11 0.24
CA ARG A 49 -13.76 -6.71 0.11
C ARG A 49 -12.70 -6.58 -0.98
N TRP A 50 -12.95 -5.71 -1.94
CA TRP A 50 -12.09 -5.48 -3.10
C TRP A 50 -11.46 -4.09 -3.03
N ILE A 51 -10.15 -4.04 -3.21
CA ILE A 51 -9.43 -2.79 -3.44
C ILE A 51 -9.32 -2.59 -4.95
N TYR A 52 -9.80 -1.44 -5.42
CA TYR A 52 -9.62 -0.99 -6.80
C TYR A 52 -9.14 0.45 -6.73
N ASN A 53 -8.13 0.76 -7.54
CA ASN A 53 -7.61 2.11 -7.70
C ASN A 53 -7.25 2.30 -9.18
N THR A 54 -7.47 3.50 -9.68
CA THR A 54 -6.92 3.99 -10.94
C THR A 54 -5.40 4.09 -10.86
N VAL A 55 -4.74 4.17 -12.01
CA VAL A 55 -3.27 4.35 -12.08
C VAL A 55 -2.84 5.62 -11.34
N GLU A 56 -3.60 6.71 -11.46
CA GLU A 56 -3.32 7.97 -10.76
C GLU A 56 -3.42 7.82 -9.24
N GLU A 57 -4.44 7.12 -8.75
CA GLU A 57 -4.59 6.83 -7.31
C GLU A 57 -3.46 5.94 -6.78
N TRP A 58 -3.00 4.96 -7.56
CA TRP A 58 -1.79 4.20 -7.21
C TRP A 58 -0.55 5.07 -7.14
N LYS A 59 -0.40 6.03 -8.05
CA LYS A 59 0.71 6.99 -8.06
C LYS A 59 0.69 7.91 -6.84
N ASN A 60 -0.48 8.22 -6.28
CA ASN A 60 -0.58 8.96 -5.03
C ASN A 60 -0.02 8.18 -3.82
N GLN A 61 -0.12 6.85 -3.85
CA GLN A 61 0.45 5.98 -2.80
C GLN A 61 1.94 5.72 -3.02
N PHE A 62 2.33 5.57 -4.28
CA PHE A 62 3.69 5.25 -4.71
C PHE A 62 4.22 6.31 -5.67
N PRO A 63 4.44 7.55 -5.22
CA PRO A 63 4.82 8.66 -6.11
C PRO A 63 6.22 8.50 -6.73
N PHE A 64 7.02 7.56 -6.21
CA PHE A 64 8.34 7.20 -6.70
C PHE A 64 8.31 6.06 -7.73
N PHE A 65 7.16 5.41 -7.97
CA PHE A 65 7.04 4.53 -9.12
C PHE A 65 7.02 5.41 -10.37
N SER A 66 8.02 5.22 -11.22
CA SER A 66 7.96 5.76 -12.57
C SER A 66 6.86 5.04 -13.32
N GLU A 67 6.05 5.77 -14.09
CA GLU A 67 5.41 5.16 -15.25
C GLU A 67 6.55 4.62 -16.09
N SER A 68 6.68 3.29 -16.17
CA SER A 68 7.78 2.67 -16.91
C SER A 68 7.90 3.33 -18.28
N THR A 69 9.12 3.76 -18.60
CA THR A 69 9.52 4.16 -19.95
C THR A 69 9.47 2.96 -20.87
#